data_AF-A0ABD3FTZ1-F1
#
_entry.id   AF-A0ABD3FTZ1-F1
#
_cell.length_a   1.000
_cell.length_b   1.000
_cell.length_c   1.000
_cell.angle_alpha   90.00
_cell.angle_beta   90.00
_cell.angle_gamma   90.00
#
_symmetry.space_group_name_H-M   'P 1'
#
loop_
_entity.id
_entity.type
_entity.pdbx_description
1 polymer ?
#
loop_
_entity_poly.entity_id
_entity_poly.type
_entity_poly.pdbx_seq_one_letter_code
_entity_poly.pdbx_strand_id
1 'polypeptide(L)'
;MKQIDELKASIDNEKRRRGTALAAVIAQEWKHKLEEFERLAGQVGLKGIPHLSHEQLAGTYTELNRIGEEVLSLQSKLKNRLSGDGTGTTAQFEEVKELSKALSGTMSEWTKMERFRQGLCVDVARRDDAIYTLAKELIAEAHLWLK
;
A
#
# COMPACT_ATOMS: atom_id res chain seq x y z
N MET A 1 -2.16 39.34 17.39
CA MET A 1 -2.33 39.13 15.93
C MET A 1 -1.17 38.33 15.34
N LYS A 2 0.10 38.75 15.50
CA LYS A 2 1.30 38.02 15.02
C LYS A 2 1.34 36.51 15.34
N GLN A 3 1.04 36.12 16.59
CA GLN A 3 1.06 34.70 16.98
C GLN A 3 0.01 33.83 16.26
N ILE A 4 -1.15 34.40 15.91
CA ILE A 4 -2.20 33.67 15.16
C ILE A 4 -1.74 33.47 13.71
N ASP A 5 -1.09 34.48 13.14
CA ASP A 5 -0.59 34.41 11.76
C ASP A 5 0.60 33.45 11.64
N GLU A 6 1.49 33.43 12.64
CA GLU A 6 2.58 32.45 12.77
C GLU A 6 2.05 31.02 12.90
N LEU A 7 1.02 30.80 13.73
CA LEU A 7 0.36 29.49 13.86
C LEU A 7 -0.29 29.03 12.56
N LYS A 8 -0.99 29.92 11.84
CA LYS A 8 -1.57 29.61 10.52
C LYS A 8 -0.49 29.19 9.54
N ALA A 9 0.60 29.96 9.44
CA ALA A 9 1.72 29.65 8.57
C ALA A 9 2.35 28.28 8.92
N SER A 10 2.50 27.97 10.21
CA SER A 10 3.01 26.67 10.65
C SER A 10 2.07 25.51 10.27
N ILE A 11 0.77 25.68 10.43
CA ILE A 11 -0.23 24.68 10.05
C ILE A 11 -0.20 24.43 8.54
N ASP A 12 -0.16 25.49 7.74
CA ASP A 12 -0.15 25.37 6.29
C ASP A 12 1.14 24.74 5.77
N ASN A 13 2.29 25.03 6.41
CA ASN A 13 3.55 24.36 6.10
C ASN A 13 3.47 22.84 6.40
N GLU A 14 2.91 22.46 7.54
CA GLU A 14 2.76 21.05 7.89
C GLU A 14 1.77 20.32 6.98
N LYS A 15 0.66 20.96 6.58
CA LYS A 15 -0.27 20.41 5.57
C LYS A 15 0.44 20.16 4.25
N ARG A 16 1.24 21.12 3.77
CA ARG A 16 2.02 20.98 2.55
C ARG A 16 3.01 19.82 2.66
N ARG A 17 3.77 19.76 3.76
CA ARG A 17 4.73 18.67 4.01
C ARG A 17 4.06 17.30 3.97
N ARG A 18 2.89 17.17 4.60
CA ARG A 18 2.09 15.93 4.58
C ARG A 18 1.60 15.60 3.17
N GLY A 19 1.07 16.58 2.43
CA GLY A 19 0.64 16.42 1.05
C GLY A 19 1.77 15.92 0.15
N THR A 20 2.96 16.52 0.25
CA THR A 20 4.16 16.08 -0.48
C THR A 20 4.56 14.64 -0.12
N ALA A 21 4.57 14.28 1.16
CA ALA A 21 4.90 12.93 1.59
C ALA A 21 3.90 11.89 1.05
N LEU A 22 2.61 12.21 1.05
CA LEU A 22 1.56 11.35 0.49
C LEU A 22 1.68 11.20 -1.01
N ALA A 23 1.96 12.28 -1.73
CA ALA A 23 2.18 12.23 -3.17
C ALA A 23 3.36 11.31 -3.51
N ALA A 24 4.46 11.37 -2.74
CA ALA A 24 5.59 10.47 -2.91
C ALA A 24 5.25 9.00 -2.63
N VAL A 25 4.47 8.73 -1.58
CA VAL A 25 3.97 7.36 -1.29
C VAL A 25 3.10 6.87 -2.45
N ILE A 26 2.12 7.65 -2.88
CA ILE A 26 1.24 7.30 -4.01
C ILE A 26 2.09 7.04 -5.27
N ALA A 27 3.10 7.87 -5.53
CA ALA A 27 3.94 7.72 -6.70
C ALA A 27 4.75 6.43 -6.68
N GLN A 28 5.25 6.02 -5.52
CA GLN A 28 5.94 4.75 -5.36
C GLN A 28 5.00 3.56 -5.59
N GLU A 29 3.75 3.65 -5.15
CA GLU A 29 2.77 2.57 -5.29
C GLU A 29 2.23 2.40 -6.71
N TRP A 30 2.18 3.51 -7.44
CA TRP A 30 1.74 3.56 -8.84
C TRP A 30 2.91 3.65 -9.82
N LYS A 31 4.13 3.39 -9.32
CA LYS A 31 5.32 3.28 -10.15
C LYS A 31 5.06 2.24 -11.24
N HIS A 32 5.26 2.62 -12.50
CA HIS A 32 4.97 1.81 -13.70
C HIS A 32 3.50 1.78 -14.18
N LYS A 33 2.59 2.52 -13.53
CA LYS A 33 1.16 2.50 -13.86
C LYS A 33 0.58 3.90 -14.06
N LEU A 34 1.35 4.80 -14.67
CA LEU A 34 0.97 6.20 -14.82
C LEU A 34 -0.40 6.36 -15.49
N GLU A 35 -0.59 5.73 -16.66
CA GLU A 35 -1.84 5.84 -17.44
C GLU A 35 -3.05 5.30 -16.67
N GLU A 36 -2.87 4.22 -15.90
CA GLU A 36 -3.92 3.66 -15.06
C GLU A 36 -4.25 4.58 -13.89
N PHE A 37 -3.22 5.14 -13.23
CA PHE A 37 -3.38 6.10 -12.15
C PHE A 37 -4.15 7.33 -12.62
N GLU A 38 -3.75 7.95 -13.74
CA GLU A 38 -4.44 9.11 -14.33
C GLU A 38 -5.89 8.79 -14.67
N ARG A 39 -6.15 7.62 -15.26
CA ARG A 39 -7.51 7.17 -15.60
C ARG A 39 -8.38 7.00 -14.37
N LEU A 40 -7.86 6.46 -13.28
CA LEU A 40 -8.63 6.17 -12.07
C LEU A 40 -8.79 7.42 -11.17
N ALA A 41 -7.74 8.21 -11.03
CA ALA A 41 -7.74 9.41 -10.18
C ALA A 41 -8.39 10.62 -10.88
N GLY A 42 -8.24 10.75 -12.19
CA GLY A 42 -8.78 11.85 -13.00
C GLY A 42 -10.29 11.80 -13.26
N GLN A 43 -10.98 10.72 -12.85
CA GLN A 43 -12.45 10.63 -12.93
C GLN A 43 -13.11 11.51 -11.87
N VAL A 44 -13.33 12.78 -12.22
CA VAL A 44 -14.05 13.76 -11.39
C VAL A 44 -15.53 13.35 -11.30
N GLY A 45 -16.07 13.24 -10.08
CA GLY A 45 -17.50 13.01 -9.82
C GLY A 45 -17.85 11.70 -9.12
N LEU A 46 -16.94 10.72 -9.06
CA LEU A 46 -17.09 9.58 -8.15
C LEU A 46 -16.73 10.05 -6.74
N LYS A 47 -17.75 10.33 -5.92
CA LYS A 47 -17.60 10.56 -4.48
C LYS A 47 -16.80 9.37 -3.91
N GLY A 48 -15.50 9.55 -3.73
CA GLY A 48 -14.64 8.56 -3.04
C GLY A 48 -15.19 8.28 -1.64
N ILE A 49 -14.74 7.20 -1.01
CA ILE A 49 -15.26 6.72 0.27
C ILE A 49 -15.30 7.87 1.30
N PRO A 50 -16.49 8.31 1.77
CA PRO A 50 -16.58 9.44 2.69
C PRO A 50 -15.76 9.10 3.95
N HIS A 51 -14.81 9.98 4.28
CA HIS A 51 -13.82 9.80 5.36
C HIS A 51 -12.64 8.85 5.12
N LEU A 52 -11.96 8.98 3.97
CA LEU A 52 -10.58 8.52 3.88
C LEU A 52 -9.67 9.38 4.76
N SER A 53 -9.34 8.89 5.95
CA SER A 53 -8.36 9.55 6.83
C SER A 53 -6.96 9.03 6.54
N HIS A 54 -5.93 9.86 6.78
CA HIS A 54 -4.53 9.39 6.76
C HIS A 54 -4.31 8.18 7.68
N GLU A 55 -5.11 8.08 8.74
CA GLU A 55 -5.14 6.97 9.68
C GLU A 55 -5.58 5.66 9.02
N GLN A 56 -6.59 5.66 8.15
CA GLN A 56 -6.99 4.45 7.41
C GLN A 56 -5.90 3.96 6.45
N LEU A 57 -5.22 4.88 5.77
CA LEU A 57 -4.10 4.55 4.90
C LEU A 57 -2.94 3.96 5.72
N ALA A 58 -2.56 4.61 6.82
CA ALA A 58 -1.53 4.13 7.73
C ALA A 58 -1.87 2.76 8.35
N GLY A 59 -3.14 2.56 8.74
CA GLY A 59 -3.64 1.28 9.23
C GLY A 59 -3.50 0.17 8.19
N THR A 60 -3.80 0.47 6.92
CA THR A 60 -3.66 -0.50 5.83
C THR A 60 -2.20 -0.90 5.59
N TYR A 61 -1.26 0.06 5.64
CA TYR A 61 0.18 -0.26 5.56
C TYR A 61 0.65 -1.12 6.74
N THR A 62 0.16 -0.81 7.94
CA THR A 62 0.49 -1.59 9.15
C THR A 62 0.00 -3.03 9.02
N GLU A 63 -1.22 -3.22 8.55
CA GLU A 63 -1.81 -4.54 8.35
C GLU A 63 -1.10 -5.32 7.25
N LEU A 64 -0.74 -4.68 6.13
CA LEU A 64 0.08 -5.33 5.11
C LEU A 64 1.42 -5.80 5.66
N ASN A 65 2.11 -4.97 6.46
CA ASN A 65 3.38 -5.40 7.07
C ASN A 65 3.18 -6.64 7.95
N ARG A 66 2.11 -6.67 8.77
CA ARG A 66 1.76 -7.82 9.60
C ARG A 66 1.52 -9.09 8.77
N ILE A 67 0.72 -8.99 7.70
CA ILE A 67 0.44 -10.12 6.80
C ILE A 67 1.75 -10.61 6.13
N GLY A 68 2.68 -9.71 5.84
CA GLY A 68 3.98 -10.04 5.23
C GLY A 68 4.87 -10.85 6.14
N GLU A 69 4.97 -10.44 7.40
CA GLU A 69 5.67 -11.20 8.43
C GLU A 69 5.06 -12.60 8.59
N GLU A 70 3.74 -12.72 8.52
CA GLU A 70 3.03 -14.00 8.55
C GLU A 70 3.35 -14.87 7.33
N VAL A 71 3.34 -14.31 6.12
CA VAL A 71 3.75 -14.99 4.88
C VAL A 71 5.18 -15.52 4.99
N LEU A 72 6.12 -14.69 5.43
CA LEU A 72 7.53 -15.09 5.58
C LEU A 72 7.69 -16.21 6.62
N SER A 73 6.97 -16.13 7.74
CA SER A 73 6.94 -17.17 8.78
C SER A 73 6.41 -18.49 8.23
N LEU A 74 5.29 -18.47 7.50
CA LEU A 74 4.69 -19.65 6.88
C LEU A 74 5.61 -20.26 5.80
N GLN A 75 6.23 -19.43 4.96
CA GLN A 75 7.21 -19.87 3.97
C GLN A 75 8.43 -20.53 4.63
N SER A 76 8.94 -19.95 5.72
CA SER A 76 10.05 -20.54 6.46
C SER A 76 9.68 -21.90 7.08
N LYS A 77 8.48 -22.01 7.66
CA LYS A 77 7.98 -23.29 8.21
C LYS A 77 7.86 -24.35 7.13
N LEU A 78 7.23 -23.99 6.00
CA LEU A 78 7.05 -24.88 4.86
C LEU A 78 8.40 -25.34 4.30
N LYS A 79 9.35 -24.41 4.10
CA LYS A 79 10.71 -24.72 3.64
C LYS A 79 11.40 -25.70 4.58
N ASN A 80 11.39 -25.43 5.89
CA ASN A 80 12.02 -26.28 6.89
C ASN A 80 11.44 -27.70 6.90
N ARG A 81 10.11 -27.83 6.70
CA ARG A 81 9.44 -29.13 6.59
C ARG A 81 9.81 -29.88 5.31
N LEU A 82 9.92 -29.18 4.18
CA LEU A 82 10.30 -29.78 2.91
C LEU A 82 11.80 -30.16 2.85
N SER A 83 12.67 -29.46 3.59
CA SER A 83 14.10 -29.75 3.67
C SER A 83 14.48 -30.79 4.73
N GLY A 84 13.53 -31.23 5.56
CA GLY A 84 13.77 -32.22 6.61
C GLY A 84 13.97 -33.61 6.02
N ASP A 85 15.13 -34.21 6.30
CA ASP A 85 15.47 -35.57 5.87
C ASP A 85 14.67 -36.57 6.72
N GLY A 86 13.82 -37.39 6.10
CA GLY A 86 13.17 -38.50 6.81
C GLY A 86 11.75 -38.84 6.35
N THR A 87 11.68 -39.89 5.52
CA THR A 87 10.53 -40.78 5.25
C THR A 87 9.16 -40.13 5.45
N GLY A 88 8.60 -39.62 4.36
CA GLY A 88 7.27 -38.99 4.28
C GLY A 88 6.20 -39.79 5.01
N THR A 89 5.93 -39.43 6.26
CA THR A 89 4.82 -39.98 7.02
C THR A 89 3.54 -39.25 6.62
N THR A 90 2.38 -39.92 6.69
CA THR A 90 1.08 -39.28 6.45
C THR A 90 0.89 -38.01 7.27
N ALA A 91 1.46 -37.96 8.49
CA ALA A 91 1.44 -36.77 9.35
C ALA A 91 2.23 -35.58 8.77
N GLN A 92 3.42 -35.83 8.19
CA GLN A 92 4.21 -34.78 7.53
C GLN A 92 3.50 -34.24 6.28
N PHE A 93 2.88 -35.12 5.49
CA PHE A 93 2.10 -34.69 4.32
C PHE A 93 0.91 -33.81 4.72
N GLU A 94 0.19 -34.17 5.79
CA GLU A 94 -0.93 -33.35 6.26
C GLU A 94 -0.45 -32.00 6.83
N GLU A 95 0.69 -31.97 7.54
CA GLU A 95 1.28 -30.71 8.02
C GLU A 95 1.71 -29.78 6.88
N VAL A 96 2.36 -30.32 5.83
CA VAL A 96 2.72 -29.56 4.63
C VAL A 96 1.47 -29.02 3.92
N LYS A 97 0.42 -29.83 3.83
CA LYS A 97 -0.85 -29.44 3.21
C LYS A 97 -1.53 -28.31 3.98
N GLU A 98 -1.60 -28.39 5.31
CA GLU A 98 -2.18 -27.34 6.14
C GLU A 98 -1.34 -26.04 6.08
N LEU A 99 0.00 -26.15 6.13
CA LEU A 99 0.88 -24.99 5.93
C LEU A 99 0.69 -24.33 4.56
N SER A 100 0.56 -25.14 3.50
CA SER A 100 0.30 -24.63 2.15
C SER A 100 -1.06 -23.95 2.04
N LYS A 101 -2.09 -24.50 2.69
CA LYS A 101 -3.44 -23.92 2.71
C LYS A 101 -3.46 -22.60 3.48
N ALA A 102 -2.81 -22.54 4.64
CA ALA A 102 -2.65 -21.32 5.42
C ALA A 102 -1.93 -20.24 4.60
N LEU A 103 -0.77 -20.58 4.00
CA LEU A 103 -0.01 -19.66 3.16
C LEU A 103 -0.84 -19.14 1.98
N SER A 104 -1.59 -20.02 1.29
CA SER A 104 -2.48 -19.59 0.22
C SER A 104 -3.59 -18.65 0.70
N GLY A 105 -4.13 -18.88 1.90
CA GLY A 105 -5.11 -18.00 2.54
C GLY A 105 -4.53 -16.61 2.82
N THR A 106 -3.38 -16.56 3.48
CA THR A 106 -2.68 -15.31 3.83
C THR A 106 -2.25 -14.53 2.58
N MET A 107 -1.80 -15.20 1.51
CA MET A 107 -1.48 -14.55 0.23
C MET A 107 -2.72 -13.96 -0.47
N SER A 108 -3.87 -14.61 -0.35
CA SER A 108 -5.14 -14.08 -0.85
C SER A 108 -5.57 -12.83 -0.07
N GLU A 109 -5.40 -12.83 1.24
CA GLU A 109 -5.63 -11.68 2.10
C GLU A 109 -4.70 -10.52 1.77
N TRP A 110 -3.38 -10.79 1.64
CA TRP A 110 -2.39 -9.82 1.17
C TRP A 110 -2.84 -9.16 -0.13
N THR A 111 -3.24 -9.96 -1.13
CA THR A 111 -3.67 -9.46 -2.44
C THR A 111 -4.90 -8.56 -2.32
N LYS A 112 -5.85 -8.86 -1.43
CA LYS A 112 -7.02 -8.02 -1.19
C LYS A 112 -6.61 -6.70 -0.54
N MET A 113 -5.73 -6.72 0.45
CA MET A 113 -5.24 -5.51 1.12
C MET A 113 -4.42 -4.64 0.19
N GLU A 114 -3.62 -5.24 -0.69
CA GLU A 114 -2.84 -4.53 -1.70
C GLU A 114 -3.74 -3.75 -2.66
N ARG A 115 -4.83 -4.38 -3.13
CA ARG A 115 -5.85 -3.71 -3.96
C ARG A 115 -6.57 -2.61 -3.19
N PHE A 116 -6.91 -2.86 -1.93
CA PHE A 116 -7.56 -1.86 -1.08
C PHE A 116 -6.67 -0.63 -0.93
N ARG A 117 -5.39 -0.83 -0.61
CA ARG A 117 -4.37 0.22 -0.50
C ARG A 117 -4.20 1.04 -1.78
N GLN A 118 -4.15 0.38 -2.94
CA GLN A 118 -4.11 1.06 -4.25
C GLN A 118 -5.37 1.92 -4.47
N GLY A 119 -6.55 1.41 -4.13
CA GLY A 119 -7.80 2.16 -4.16
C GLY A 119 -7.79 3.38 -3.24
N LEU A 120 -7.29 3.24 -2.01
CA LEU A 120 -7.12 4.35 -1.07
C LEU A 120 -6.21 5.44 -1.64
N CYS A 121 -5.08 5.07 -2.26
CA CYS A 121 -4.15 6.02 -2.88
C CYS A 121 -4.82 6.84 -4.00
N VAL A 122 -5.63 6.19 -4.84
CA VAL A 122 -6.42 6.87 -5.88
C VAL A 122 -7.45 7.82 -5.28
N ASP A 123 -8.17 7.37 -4.24
CA ASP A 123 -9.19 8.19 -3.58
C ASP A 123 -8.58 9.41 -2.86
N VAL A 124 -7.37 9.31 -2.30
CA VAL A 124 -6.62 10.46 -1.76
C VAL A 124 -6.30 11.45 -2.88
N ALA A 125 -5.70 10.98 -3.98
CA ALA A 125 -5.34 11.83 -5.10
C ALA A 125 -6.57 12.52 -5.71
N ARG A 126 -7.70 11.82 -5.89
CA ARG A 126 -8.94 12.38 -6.45
C ARG A 126 -9.48 13.56 -5.63
N ARG A 127 -9.18 13.64 -4.33
CA ARG A 127 -9.72 14.66 -3.42
C ARG A 127 -8.85 15.91 -3.29
N ASP A 128 -7.57 15.80 -3.63
CA ASP A 128 -6.59 16.87 -3.47
C ASP A 128 -5.78 16.99 -4.75
N ASP A 129 -6.11 18.01 -5.54
CA ASP A 129 -5.51 18.29 -6.84
C ASP A 129 -3.99 18.52 -6.75
N ALA A 130 -3.51 19.09 -5.62
CA ALA A 130 -2.08 19.29 -5.42
C ALA A 130 -1.35 17.95 -5.20
N ILE A 131 -1.96 17.04 -4.43
CA ILE A 131 -1.43 15.68 -4.26
C ILE A 131 -1.49 14.90 -5.58
N TYR A 132 -2.61 14.98 -6.31
CA TYR A 132 -2.76 14.32 -7.62
C TYR A 132 -1.70 14.78 -8.61
N THR A 133 -1.56 16.09 -8.80
CA THR A 133 -0.60 16.68 -9.74
C THR A 133 0.82 16.26 -9.39
N LEU A 134 1.21 16.40 -8.11
CA LEU A 134 2.55 16.04 -7.66
C LEU A 134 2.83 14.54 -7.77
N ALA A 135 1.86 13.68 -7.42
CA ALA A 135 2.01 12.24 -7.56
C ALA A 135 2.19 11.84 -9.03
N LYS A 136 1.40 12.42 -9.94
CA LYS A 136 1.52 12.21 -11.38
C LYS A 136 2.91 12.58 -11.90
N GLU A 137 3.43 13.75 -11.52
CA GLU A 137 4.77 14.21 -11.89
C GLU A 137 5.84 13.22 -11.41
N LEU A 138 5.79 12.82 -10.13
CA LEU A 138 6.75 11.88 -9.55
C LEU A 138 6.70 10.48 -10.20
N ILE A 139 5.52 9.98 -10.58
CA ILE A 139 5.38 8.71 -11.31
C ILE A 139 6.00 8.82 -12.72
N ALA A 140 5.79 9.95 -13.39
CA ALA A 140 6.33 10.21 -14.72
C ALA A 140 7.86 10.33 -14.69
N GLU A 141 8.41 11.04 -13.69
CA GLU A 141 9.85 11.12 -13.46
C GLU A 141 10.46 9.75 -13.21
N ALA A 142 9.83 8.92 -12.35
CA ALA A 142 10.31 7.57 -12.06
C ALA A 142 10.38 6.65 -13.30
N HIS A 143 9.62 6.93 -14.36
CA HIS A 143 9.72 6.22 -15.64
C HIS A 143 10.91 6.65 -16.49
N LEU A 144 11.36 7.91 -16.37
CA LEU A 144 12.47 8.45 -17.16
C LEU A 144 13.82 7.88 -16.73
N TRP A 145 13.99 7.50 -15.46
CA TRP A 145 15.23 6.93 -14.92
C TRP A 145 15.45 5.44 -15.24
N LEU A 146 14.53 4.80 -15.97
CA LEU A 146 14.57 3.37 -16.30
C LEU A 146 14.70 3.09 -17.80
N LYS A 147 14.94 4.14 -18.61
CA LYS A 147 15.35 4.06 -20.02
C LYS A 147 16.82 4.37 -20.15
#